data_AF-A0A557SR56-F1
#
_entry.id   AF-A0A557SR56-F1
#
_cell.length_a   1.000
_cell.length_b   1.000
_cell.length_c   1.000
_cell.angle_alpha   90.00
_cell.angle_beta   90.00
_cell.angle_gamma   90.00
#
_symmetry.space_group_name_H-M   'P 1'
#
loop_
_entity.id
_entity.type
_entity.pdbx_description
1 polymer ?
#
loop_
_entity_poly.entity_id
_entity_poly.type
_entity_poly.pdbx_seq_one_letter_code
_entity_poly.pdbx_strand_id
1 'polypeptide(L)'
;MNKELFEEEAWNIIKPICRELDELRNEDHIQFLSGLHNEKDGTYKITLRSNHLHFASRGLKDSIGDISYETGRIRIGMRANGIPINIFVELF
;
A
#
# COMPACT_ATOMS: atom_id res chain seq x y z
N MET A 1 16.01 7.80 9.73
CA MET A 1 16.75 6.59 9.31
C MET A 1 15.72 5.72 8.61
N ASN A 2 16.08 5.08 7.49
CA ASN A 2 15.14 4.22 6.76
C ASN A 2 15.43 2.78 7.15
N LYS A 3 14.41 2.08 7.65
CA LYS A 3 14.44 0.65 7.92
C LYS A 3 13.76 -0.08 6.76
N GLU A 4 14.43 -1.09 6.20
CA GLU A 4 13.79 -1.99 5.23
C GLU A 4 12.74 -2.85 5.93
N LEU A 5 11.65 -3.13 5.21
CA LEU A 5 10.57 -3.99 5.67
C LEU A 5 10.60 -5.29 4.87
N PHE A 6 10.49 -6.40 5.58
CA PHE A 6 10.21 -7.68 4.96
C PHE A 6 8.74 -7.75 4.53
N GLU A 7 8.46 -8.65 3.59
CA GLU A 7 7.12 -8.82 3.02
C GLU A 7 6.04 -9.03 4.10
N GLU A 8 6.27 -9.94 5.05
CA GLU A 8 5.31 -10.20 6.14
C GLU A 8 5.11 -8.97 7.04
N GLU A 9 6.14 -8.17 7.29
CA GLU A 9 5.99 -6.91 8.03
C GLU A 9 5.10 -5.92 7.26
N ALA A 10 5.30 -5.80 5.95
CA ALA A 10 4.51 -4.93 5.08
C ALA A 10 3.03 -5.35 5.04
N TRP A 11 2.75 -6.66 4.95
CA TRP A 11 1.37 -7.16 4.94
C TRP A 11 0.67 -7.01 6.28
N ASN A 12 1.38 -7.19 7.39
CA ASN A 12 0.83 -6.91 8.73
C ASN A 12 0.41 -5.44 8.89
N ILE A 13 1.07 -4.52 8.19
CA ILE A 13 0.70 -3.09 8.14
C ILE A 13 -0.49 -2.86 7.20
N ILE A 14 -0.48 -3.46 6.00
CA ILE A 14 -1.54 -3.25 4.98
C ILE A 14 -2.88 -3.86 5.39
N LYS A 15 -2.89 -5.09 5.92
CA LYS A 15 -4.10 -5.87 6.21
C LYS A 15 -5.17 -5.14 7.04
N PRO A 16 -4.84 -4.46 8.16
CA PRO A 16 -5.85 -3.72 8.93
C PRO A 16 -6.41 -2.48 8.21
N ILE A 17 -5.77 -2.03 7.13
CA ILE A 17 -6.06 -0.76 6.44
C ILE A 17 -6.79 -1.01 5.13
N CYS A 18 -6.34 -2.00 4.37
CA CYS A 18 -6.87 -2.34 3.06
C CYS A 18 -6.92 -3.86 2.91
N ARG A 19 -8.01 -4.44 3.44
CA ARG A 19 -8.27 -5.88 3.36
C ARG A 19 -8.31 -6.40 1.91
N GLU A 20 -8.77 -5.58 0.97
CA GLU A 20 -8.84 -5.94 -0.46
C GLU A 20 -7.44 -6.27 -1.03
N LEU A 21 -6.38 -5.58 -0.60
CA LEU A 21 -5.02 -5.90 -1.03
C LEU A 21 -4.51 -7.23 -0.45
N ASP A 22 -4.93 -7.61 0.77
CA ASP A 22 -4.62 -8.90 1.38
C ASP A 22 -5.34 -10.05 0.65
N GLU A 23 -6.59 -9.82 0.21
CA GLU A 23 -7.35 -10.79 -0.60
C GLU A 23 -6.70 -10.99 -1.98
N LEU A 24 -6.36 -9.90 -2.68
CA LEU A 24 -5.67 -9.97 -3.98
C LEU A 24 -4.27 -10.61 -3.89
N ARG A 25 -3.57 -10.48 -2.74
CA ARG A 25 -2.33 -11.22 -2.46
C ARG A 25 -2.59 -12.73 -2.42
N ASN A 26 -3.64 -13.16 -1.71
CA ASN A 26 -3.97 -14.58 -1.56
C ASN A 26 -4.45 -15.22 -2.87
N GLU A 27 -4.87 -14.41 -3.84
CA GLU A 27 -5.28 -14.82 -5.19
C GLU A 27 -4.16 -14.67 -6.24
N ASP A 28 -2.91 -14.40 -5.82
CA ASP A 28 -1.74 -14.20 -6.70
C ASP A 28 -1.89 -13.03 -7.70
N HIS A 29 -2.79 -12.08 -7.44
CA HIS A 29 -2.98 -10.86 -8.24
C HIS A 29 -2.06 -9.70 -7.83
N ILE A 30 -1.40 -9.82 -6.67
CA ILE A 30 -0.45 -8.83 -6.15
C ILE A 30 0.84 -9.50 -5.69
N GLN A 31 1.96 -8.89 -6.05
CA GLN A 31 3.29 -9.26 -5.59
C GLN A 31 3.93 -8.13 -4.79
N PHE A 32 4.52 -8.44 -3.64
CA PHE A 32 5.36 -7.50 -2.91
C PHE A 32 6.72 -7.30 -3.62
N LEU A 33 7.15 -6.05 -3.77
CA LEU A 33 8.46 -5.73 -4.35
C LEU A 33 9.44 -5.19 -3.30
N SER A 34 9.01 -4.21 -2.51
CA SER A 34 9.86 -3.60 -1.48
C SER A 34 9.03 -2.83 -0.44
N GLY A 35 9.61 -2.64 0.74
CA GLY A 35 9.01 -1.84 1.80
C GLY A 35 10.07 -1.07 2.58
N LEU A 36 9.74 0.17 2.95
CA LEU A 36 10.60 1.06 3.72
C LEU A 36 9.78 1.78 4.79
N HIS A 37 10.30 1.82 6.01
CA HIS A 37 9.79 2.65 7.10
C HIS A 37 10.77 3.79 7.36
N ASN A 38 10.30 5.04 7.23
CA ASN A 38 11.06 6.22 7.60
C ASN A 38 10.79 6.55 9.07
N GLU A 39 11.72 6.19 9.94
CA GLU A 39 11.56 6.40 11.39
C GLU A 39 11.55 7.87 11.80
N LYS A 40 12.00 8.79 10.93
CA LYS A 40 12.04 10.22 11.23
C LYS A 40 10.65 10.85 11.23
N ASP A 41 9.77 10.39 10.36
CA ASP A 41 8.41 10.92 10.18
C ASP A 41 7.31 9.85 10.37
N GLY A 42 7.69 8.60 10.65
CA GLY A 42 6.79 7.47 10.85
C GLY A 42 6.12 6.96 9.57
N THR A 43 6.59 7.37 8.40
CA THR A 43 5.94 7.05 7.12
C THR A 43 6.36 5.68 6.60
N TYR A 44 5.38 4.92 6.12
CA TYR A 44 5.62 3.67 5.41
C TYR A 44 5.49 3.87 3.89
N LYS A 45 6.48 3.38 3.15
CA LYS A 45 6.45 3.26 1.69
C LYS A 45 6.46 1.80 1.33
N ILE A 46 5.38 1.30 0.72
CA ILE A 46 5.26 -0.08 0.28
C ILE A 46 5.06 -0.09 -1.23
N THR A 47 5.87 -0.89 -1.93
CA THR A 47 5.82 -1.05 -3.38
C THR A 47 5.32 -2.43 -3.71
N LEU A 48 4.24 -2.47 -4.50
CA LEU A 48 3.58 -3.67 -4.96
C LEU A 48 3.62 -3.71 -6.49
N ARG A 49 3.44 -4.91 -7.05
CA ARG A 49 3.18 -5.14 -8.47
C ARG A 49 1.85 -5.85 -8.60
N SER A 50 1.02 -5.45 -9.56
CA SER A 50 -0.30 -6.06 -9.74
C SER A 50 -0.77 -6.01 -11.19
N ASN A 51 -1.49 -7.05 -11.62
CA ASN A 51 -2.24 -7.08 -12.88
C ASN A 51 -3.70 -6.63 -12.70
N HIS A 52 -4.16 -6.53 -11.45
CA HIS A 52 -5.55 -6.24 -11.15
C HIS A 52 -5.68 -5.50 -9.81
N LEU A 53 -6.08 -4.23 -9.89
CA LEU A 53 -6.44 -3.43 -8.73
C LEU A 53 -7.82 -2.85 -8.91
N HIS A 54 -8.68 -3.11 -7.95
CA HIS A 54 -9.98 -2.45 -7.83
C HIS A 54 -10.03 -1.78 -6.47
N PHE A 55 -9.96 -0.45 -6.46
CA PHE A 55 -10.18 0.33 -5.25
C PHE A 55 -11.67 0.66 -5.14
N ALA A 56 -12.39 -0.02 -4.26
CA ALA A 56 -13.76 0.33 -3.94
C ALA A 56 -13.78 1.13 -2.64
N SER A 57 -14.02 2.45 -2.72
CA SER A 57 -14.21 3.26 -1.51
C SER A 57 -15.48 2.83 -0.78
N ARG A 58 -15.33 1.99 0.26
CA ARG A 58 -16.39 1.67 1.21
C ARG A 58 -16.13 2.41 2.51
N GLY A 59 -16.46 3.70 2.50
CA GLY A 59 -16.68 4.52 3.70
C GLY A 59 -15.70 4.24 4.86
N LEU A 60 -14.41 4.47 4.65
CA LEU A 60 -13.44 4.42 5.72
C LEU A 60 -13.45 5.75 6.49
N LYS A 61 -13.42 5.66 7.83
CA LYS A 61 -13.07 6.78 8.73
C LYS A 61 -11.65 7.32 8.45
N ASP A 62 -10.87 6.53 7.74
CA ASP A 62 -9.50 6.70 7.30
C ASP A 62 -9.49 7.11 5.81
N SER A 63 -8.89 8.26 5.50
CA SER A 63 -9.03 8.91 4.19
C SER A 63 -8.00 8.39 3.17
N ILE A 64 -8.45 8.07 1.96
CA ILE A 64 -7.58 8.10 0.78
C ILE A 64 -7.25 9.58 0.53
N GLY A 65 -5.99 9.95 0.75
CA GLY A 65 -5.51 11.32 0.62
C GLY A 65 -5.33 11.74 -0.83
N ASP A 66 -4.81 10.85 -1.68
CA ASP A 66 -4.61 11.11 -3.09
C ASP A 66 -4.38 9.83 -3.90
N ILE A 67 -4.77 9.85 -5.18
CA ILE A 67 -4.44 8.81 -6.16
C ILE A 67 -3.82 9.51 -7.36
N SER A 68 -2.57 9.15 -7.71
CA SER A 68 -1.91 9.66 -8.90
C SER A 68 -1.59 8.53 -9.87
N TYR A 69 -1.87 8.76 -11.14
CA TYR A 69 -1.61 7.82 -12.23
C TYR A 69 -0.41 8.31 -13.04
N GLU A 70 0.58 7.43 -13.21
CA GLU A 70 1.66 7.56 -14.17
C GLU A 70 1.61 6.36 -15.12
N THR A 71 2.23 6.43 -16.30
CA THR A 71 2.23 5.32 -17.25
C THR A 71 2.78 4.04 -16.58
N GLY A 72 1.92 3.03 -16.43
CA GLY A 72 2.27 1.76 -15.78
C GLY A 72 2.42 1.83 -14.26
N ARG A 73 2.06 2.94 -13.60
CA ARG A 73 2.23 3.12 -12.14
C ARG A 73 1.06 3.85 -11.49
N ILE A 74 0.67 3.41 -10.31
CA ILE A 74 -0.33 4.06 -9.46
C ILE A 74 0.32 4.37 -8.12
N ARG A 75 0.19 5.61 -7.62
CA ARG A 75 0.46 5.93 -6.21
C ARG A 75 -0.85 6.19 -5.50
N ILE A 76 -0.95 5.68 -4.28
CA ILE A 76 -2.09 5.85 -3.40
C ILE A 76 -1.57 6.34 -2.06
N GLY A 77 -1.84 7.61 -1.76
CA GLY A 77 -1.64 8.17 -0.44
C GLY A 77 -2.86 7.89 0.43
N MET A 78 -2.67 7.30 1.60
CA MET A 78 -3.73 7.04 2.57
C MET A 78 -3.29 7.35 3.99
N ARG A 79 -4.25 7.57 4.89
CA ARG A 79 -4.02 7.69 6.33
C ARG A 79 -4.89 6.68 7.04
N ALA A 80 -4.30 5.84 7.89
CA ALA A 80 -5.03 4.90 8.73
C ALA A 80 -4.68 5.09 10.19
N ASN A 81 -5.67 5.35 11.06
CA ASN A 81 -5.46 5.63 12.47
C ASN A 81 -4.40 6.74 12.73
N GLY A 82 -4.36 7.76 11.86
CA GLY A 82 -3.39 8.87 11.94
C GLY A 82 -2.02 8.59 11.32
N ILE A 83 -1.75 7.37 10.87
CA ILE A 83 -0.47 6.98 10.25
C ILE A 83 -0.55 7.19 8.73
N PRO A 84 0.35 8.00 8.13
CA PRO A 84 0.41 8.18 6.69
C PRO A 84 1.10 7.00 6.00
N ILE A 85 0.50 6.50 4.93
CA ILE A 85 1.00 5.37 4.11
C ILE A 85 0.92 5.73 2.64
N ASN A 86 2.00 5.41 1.91
CA ASN A 86 2.02 5.50 0.46
C ASN A 86 2.19 4.11 -0.14
N ILE A 87 1.21 3.68 -0.92
CA ILE A 87 1.25 2.46 -1.70
C ILE A 87 1.58 2.83 -3.14
N PHE A 88 2.67 2.30 -3.66
CA PHE A 88 3.04 2.43 -5.07
C PHE A 88 2.79 1.10 -5.74
N VAL A 89 2.07 1.10 -6.86
CA VAL A 89 1.79 -0.10 -7.62
C VAL A 89 2.31 0.03 -9.04
N GLU A 90 3.10 -0.93 -9.47
CA GLU A 90 3.46 -1.11 -10.88
C GLU A 90 2.42 -2.00 -11.56
N LEU A 91 1.78 -1.48 -12.60
CA LEU A 91 0.87 -2.18 -13.50
C LEU A 91 1.69 -2.88 -14.58
N PHE A 92 1.36 -4.13 -14.88
CA PHE A 92 2.00 -4.91 -15.94
C PHE A 92 0.98 -5.51 -16.90
#